data_AF-A0A8B9Z9N6-F1
#
_entry.id   AF-A0A8B9Z9N6-F1
#
_cell.length_a   1.000
_cell.length_b   1.000
_cell.length_c   1.000
_cell.angle_alpha   90.00
_cell.angle_beta   90.00
_cell.angle_gamma   90.00
#
_symmetry.space_group_name_H-M   'P 1'
#
loop_
_entity.id
_entity.type
_entity.pdbx_description
1 polymer ?
#
loop_
_entity_poly.entity_id
_entity_poly.type
_entity_poly.pdbx_seq_one_letter_code
_entity_poly.pdbx_strand_id
1 'polypeptide(L)'
;ALTRLYLDKATLVWNGNAVSGQEELNKFFEMLPSSEFQVNMLDCQPVHEQATQGQTTVLVVTSGTVKFDGDKQRYFNQNFLLTAQATPTNTVWKIASDCFRFQDWAS
;
A
#
# COMPACT_ATOMS: atom_id res chain seq x y z
N ALA A 1 13.19 -3.41 3.70
CA ALA A 1 13.39 -2.43 2.59
C ALA A 1 12.06 -1.80 2.16
N LEU A 2 11.03 -2.61 1.91
CA LEU A 2 9.67 -2.17 1.54
C LEU A 2 9.04 -1.19 2.55
N THR A 3 9.20 -1.45 3.85
CA THR A 3 8.68 -0.60 4.94
C THR A 3 9.17 0.84 4.93
N ARG A 4 10.33 1.12 4.33
CA ARG A 4 10.86 2.50 4.21
C ARG A 4 10.03 3.39 3.28
N LEU A 5 9.18 2.79 2.45
CA LEU A 5 8.23 3.51 1.59
C LEU A 5 7.02 4.03 2.37
N TYR A 6 6.78 3.54 3.59
CA TYR A 6 5.67 3.96 4.44
C TYR A 6 6.08 5.14 5.32
N LEU A 7 5.11 5.97 5.69
CA LEU A 7 5.24 6.90 6.81
C LEU A 7 5.34 6.14 8.13
N ASP A 8 5.95 6.77 9.13
CA ASP A 8 6.14 6.16 10.46
C ASP A 8 4.82 5.78 11.14
N LYS A 9 3.75 6.52 10.84
CA LYS A 9 2.38 6.30 11.33
C LYS A 9 1.45 5.71 10.25
N ALA A 10 1.98 5.16 9.17
CA ALA A 10 1.15 4.58 8.13
C ALA A 10 0.34 3.38 8.64
N THR A 11 -0.81 3.16 8.01
CA THR A 11 -1.67 2.01 8.28
C THR A 11 -1.79 1.14 7.03
N LEU A 12 -1.84 -0.17 7.26
CA LEU A 12 -2.14 -1.19 6.26
C LEU A 12 -3.40 -1.94 6.70
N VAL A 13 -4.33 -2.15 5.79
CA VAL A 13 -5.43 -3.11 5.94
C VAL A 13 -5.22 -4.25 4.95
N TRP A 14 -4.83 -5.42 5.44
CA TRP A 14 -4.58 -6.60 4.61
C TRP A 14 -5.68 -7.64 4.79
N ASN A 15 -6.55 -7.77 3.78
CA ASN A 15 -7.72 -8.66 3.83
C ASN A 15 -8.59 -8.44 5.10
N GLY A 16 -8.67 -7.20 5.57
CA GLY A 16 -9.42 -6.83 6.78
C GLY A 16 -8.62 -6.82 8.08
N ASN A 17 -7.37 -7.28 8.08
CA ASN A 17 -6.48 -7.20 9.24
C ASN A 17 -5.72 -5.88 9.24
N ALA A 18 -5.84 -5.11 10.31
CA ALA A 18 -5.16 -3.82 10.45
C ALA A 18 -3.74 -4.00 11.00
N VAL A 19 -2.77 -3.31 10.39
CA VAL A 19 -1.37 -3.22 10.80
C VAL A 19 -0.99 -1.75 10.81
N SER A 20 -0.40 -1.26 11.89
CA SER A 20 -0.15 0.18 12.07
C SER A 20 1.25 0.44 12.60
N GLY A 21 1.94 1.38 11.95
CA GLY A 21 3.27 1.81 12.34
C GLY A 21 4.40 0.95 11.76
N GLN A 22 5.57 1.56 11.63
CA GLN A 22 6.75 0.99 10.97
C GLN A 22 7.17 -0.39 11.51
N GLU A 23 7.18 -0.56 12.84
CA GLU A 23 7.62 -1.81 13.46
C GLU A 23 6.71 -2.98 13.09
N GLU A 24 5.39 -2.81 13.24
CA GLU A 24 4.41 -3.85 12.94
C GLU A 24 4.30 -4.11 11.44
N LEU A 25 4.44 -3.07 10.60
CA LEU A 25 4.56 -3.24 9.15
C LEU A 25 5.80 -4.09 8.80
N ASN A 26 6.94 -3.88 9.47
CA ASN A 26 8.14 -4.64 9.17
C ASN A 26 8.00 -6.11 9.53
N LYS A 27 7.48 -6.39 10.74
CA LYS A 27 7.15 -7.75 11.17
C LYS A 27 6.17 -8.42 10.19
N PHE A 28 5.11 -7.69 9.81
CA PHE A 28 4.10 -8.22 8.88
C PHE A 28 4.69 -8.60 7.53
N PHE A 29 5.47 -7.72 6.90
CA PHE A 29 6.05 -8.01 5.58
C PHE A 29 7.16 -9.07 5.64
N GLU A 30 7.90 -9.19 6.75
CA GLU A 30 8.88 -10.28 6.94
C GLU A 30 8.20 -11.65 7.13
N MET A 31 6.98 -11.68 7.65
CA MET A 31 6.20 -12.92 7.82
C MET A 31 5.50 -13.39 6.54
N LEU A 32 5.30 -12.51 5.56
CA LEU A 32 4.65 -12.89 4.31
C LEU A 32 5.55 -13.77 3.44
N PRO A 33 5.00 -14.77 2.74
CA PRO A 33 5.76 -15.53 1.75
C PRO A 33 6.31 -14.61 0.65
N SER A 34 7.38 -15.06 -0.01
CA SER A 34 7.86 -14.45 -1.25
C SER A 34 6.70 -14.31 -2.24
N SER A 35 6.67 -13.21 -2.99
CA SER A 35 5.55 -12.92 -3.88
C SER A 35 6.00 -12.41 -5.25
N GLU A 36 5.23 -12.77 -6.27
CA GLU A 36 5.35 -12.27 -7.63
C GLU A 36 4.03 -11.57 -8.01
N PHE A 37 4.10 -10.25 -8.22
CA PHE A 37 2.97 -9.43 -8.61
C PHE A 37 3.00 -9.14 -10.11
N GLN A 38 1.87 -9.31 -10.77
CA GLN A 38 1.61 -8.79 -12.11
C GLN A 38 0.51 -7.75 -12.01
N VAL A 39 0.86 -6.49 -12.23
CA VAL A 39 -0.08 -5.37 -12.21
C VAL A 39 -0.70 -5.21 -13.61
N ASN A 40 -2.03 -5.28 -13.70
CA ASN A 40 -2.74 -5.17 -14.97
C ASN A 40 -3.33 -3.78 -15.18
N MET A 41 -3.78 -3.13 -14.12
CA MET A 41 -4.38 -1.80 -14.18
C MET A 41 -3.85 -0.90 -13.08
N LEU A 42 -3.78 0.40 -13.39
CA LEU A 42 -3.40 1.47 -12.50
C LEU A 42 -4.25 2.69 -12.83
N ASP A 43 -4.82 3.31 -11.81
CA ASP A 43 -5.50 4.61 -11.90
C ASP A 43 -5.09 5.48 -10.71
N CYS A 44 -5.14 6.81 -10.88
CA CYS A 44 -4.81 7.74 -9.81
C CYS A 44 -5.60 9.04 -9.87
N GLN A 45 -5.82 9.62 -8.69
CA GLN A 45 -6.60 10.85 -8.52
C GLN A 45 -5.94 11.75 -7.47
N PRO A 46 -5.85 13.07 -7.71
CA PRO A 46 -5.41 14.01 -6.69
C PRO A 46 -6.44 14.06 -5.57
N VAL A 47 -5.97 14.15 -4.32
CA VAL A 47 -6.86 14.26 -3.16
C VAL A 47 -7.04 15.73 -2.81
N HIS A 48 -8.29 16.13 -2.57
CA HIS A 48 -8.63 17.50 -2.24
C HIS A 48 -7.97 17.94 -0.93
N GLU A 49 -7.43 19.16 -0.90
CA GLU A 49 -6.61 19.69 0.21
C GLU A 49 -7.32 19.68 1.58
N GLN A 50 -8.65 19.83 1.58
CA GLN A 50 -9.47 19.78 2.81
C GLN A 50 -9.40 18.41 3.50
N ALA A 51 -9.22 17.32 2.75
CA ALA A 51 -9.08 15.98 3.30
C ALA A 51 -7.67 15.71 3.83
N THR A 52 -6.68 16.52 3.44
CA THR A 52 -5.25 16.27 3.68
C THR A 52 -4.58 17.39 4.47
N GLN A 53 -5.35 18.36 4.96
CA GLN A 53 -4.85 19.53 5.69
C GLN A 53 -3.75 20.28 4.90
N GLY A 54 -3.95 20.40 3.59
CA GLY A 54 -3.01 21.06 2.67
C GLY A 54 -1.81 20.21 2.24
N GLN A 55 -1.71 18.94 2.66
CA GLN A 55 -0.65 18.05 2.17
C GLN A 55 -0.93 17.56 0.75
N THR A 56 0.04 17.72 -0.16
CA THR A 56 -0.03 17.18 -1.52
C THR A 56 -0.12 15.65 -1.47
N THR A 57 -1.25 15.12 -1.93
CA THR A 57 -1.62 13.72 -1.76
C THR A 57 -2.29 13.18 -3.02
N VAL A 58 -2.02 11.92 -3.33
CA VAL A 58 -2.59 11.20 -4.48
C VAL A 58 -3.15 9.87 -4.00
N LEU A 59 -4.39 9.59 -4.39
CA LEU A 59 -4.98 8.25 -4.29
C LEU A 59 -4.53 7.45 -5.51
N VAL A 60 -4.01 6.25 -5.29
CA VAL A 60 -3.62 5.30 -6.33
C VAL A 60 -4.42 4.03 -6.14
N VAL A 61 -5.00 3.51 -7.21
CA VAL A 61 -5.72 2.24 -7.20
C VAL A 61 -5.09 1.32 -8.24
N THR A 62 -4.86 0.07 -7.86
CA THR A 62 -4.26 -0.94 -8.72
C THR A 62 -4.97 -2.28 -8.59
N SER A 63 -4.91 -3.07 -9.64
CA SER A 63 -5.40 -4.44 -9.65
C SER A 63 -4.56 -5.32 -10.55
N GLY A 64 -4.53 -6.60 -10.23
CA GLY A 64 -3.90 -7.59 -11.07
C GLY A 64 -3.88 -8.94 -10.40
N THR A 65 -2.81 -9.69 -10.60
CA THR A 65 -2.60 -10.99 -9.97
C THR A 65 -1.37 -11.00 -9.09
N VAL A 66 -1.43 -11.79 -8.02
CA VAL A 66 -0.28 -12.07 -7.16
C VAL A 66 -0.18 -13.58 -6.93
N LYS A 67 1.05 -14.08 -6.95
CA LYS A 67 1.39 -15.45 -6.55
C LYS A 67 2.31 -15.38 -5.35
N PHE A 68 1.84 -15.88 -4.21
CA PHE A 68 2.68 -16.10 -3.02
C PHE A 68 3.30 -17.50 -3.09
N ASP A 69 4.50 -17.65 -2.55
CA ASP A 69 5.17 -18.95 -2.50
C ASP A 69 4.35 -19.95 -1.66
N GLY A 70 4.17 -21.17 -2.18
CA GLY A 70 3.29 -22.18 -1.61
C GLY A 70 1.79 -22.02 -1.94
N ASP A 71 1.36 -20.90 -2.53
CA ASP A 71 -0.05 -20.62 -2.82
C ASP A 71 -0.37 -20.61 -4.33
N LYS A 72 -1.67 -20.77 -4.66
CA LYS A 72 -2.19 -20.53 -6.01
C LYS A 72 -2.12 -19.02 -6.34
N GLN A 73 -1.97 -18.70 -7.62
CA GLN A 73 -2.11 -17.32 -8.09
C GLN A 73 -3.55 -16.82 -7.85
N ARG A 74 -3.70 -15.59 -7.37
CA ARG A 74 -4.99 -14.96 -7.06
C ARG A 74 -5.08 -13.55 -7.60
N TYR A 75 -6.29 -13.09 -7.85
CA TYR A 75 -6.56 -11.70 -8.19
C TYR A 75 -6.61 -10.83 -6.95
N PHE A 76 -6.07 -9.61 -7.05
CA PHE A 76 -6.08 -8.63 -5.97
C PHE A 76 -6.55 -7.25 -6.45
N ASN A 77 -7.07 -6.49 -5.51
CA ASN A 77 -7.21 -5.04 -5.61
C ASN A 77 -6.43 -4.42 -4.45
N GLN A 78 -5.71 -3.34 -4.74
CA GLN A 78 -4.99 -2.58 -3.73
C GLN A 78 -5.14 -1.09 -4.00
N ASN A 79 -5.23 -0.30 -2.94
CA ASN A 79 -5.20 1.16 -3.05
C ASN A 79 -4.24 1.74 -2.03
N PHE A 80 -3.60 2.84 -2.43
CA PHE A 80 -2.63 3.56 -1.64
C PHE A 80 -3.02 5.04 -1.57
N LEU A 81 -2.87 5.61 -0.38
CA LEU A 81 -2.84 7.05 -0.20
C LEU A 81 -1.38 7.49 -0.10
N LEU A 82 -0.86 8.14 -1.14
CA LEU A 82 0.51 8.64 -1.19
C LEU A 82 0.56 10.11 -0.80
N THR A 83 1.49 10.50 0.05
CA THR A 83 1.73 11.89 0.42
C THR A 83 3.16 12.31 0.12
N ALA A 84 3.31 13.52 -0.44
CA ALA A 84 4.60 14.11 -0.72
C ALA A 84 5.25 14.57 0.58
N GLN A 85 6.51 14.19 0.78
CA GLN A 85 7.35 14.60 1.91
C GLN A 85 8.49 15.43 1.36
N ALA A 86 8.44 16.74 1.62
CA ALA A 86 9.52 17.64 1.26
C ALA A 86 10.72 17.40 2.17
N THR A 87 11.89 17.14 1.58
CA THR A 87 13.18 17.20 2.24
C THR A 87 13.91 18.46 1.77
N PRO A 88 15.00 18.88 2.44
CA PRO A 88 15.78 20.05 2.00
C PRO A 88 16.34 19.93 0.58
N THR A 89 16.44 18.72 0.02
CA THR A 89 17.09 18.45 -1.26
C THR A 89 16.17 17.85 -2.32
N ASN A 90 15.04 17.26 -1.95
CA ASN A 90 14.10 16.63 -2.88
C ASN A 90 12.70 16.48 -2.28
N THR A 91 11.73 16.08 -3.10
CA THR A 91 10.44 15.56 -2.63
C THR A 91 10.43 14.04 -2.78
N VAL A 92 10.07 13.33 -1.73
CA VAL A 92 9.86 11.88 -1.77
C VAL A 92 8.40 11.55 -1.48
N TRP A 93 7.85 10.56 -2.15
CA TRP A 93 6.48 10.09 -1.89
C TRP A 93 6.51 8.94 -0.90
N LYS A 94 5.63 8.99 0.10
CA LYS A 94 5.47 7.92 1.08
C LYS A 94 4.01 7.49 1.19
N ILE A 95 3.82 6.23 1.53
CA ILE A 95 2.49 5.64 1.76
C ILE A 95 2.00 6.09 3.14
N ALA A 96 0.88 6.81 3.17
CA ALA A 96 0.16 7.16 4.38
C ALA A 96 -0.86 6.09 4.78
N SER A 97 -1.49 5.44 3.78
CA SER A 97 -2.43 4.34 3.99
C SER A 97 -2.34 3.35 2.82
N ASP A 98 -2.45 2.05 3.14
CA ASP A 98 -2.51 0.94 2.19
C ASP A 98 -3.71 0.04 2.55
N CYS A 99 -4.44 -0.40 1.53
CA CYS A 99 -5.51 -1.37 1.68
C CYS A 99 -5.42 -2.41 0.57
N PHE A 100 -5.06 -3.64 0.93
CA PHE A 100 -4.94 -4.79 0.05
C PHE A 100 -6.07 -5.79 0.31
N ARG A 101 -6.68 -6.32 -0.76
CA ARG A 101 -7.68 -7.38 -0.65
C ARG A 101 -7.65 -8.32 -1.87
N PHE A 102 -7.76 -9.62 -1.61
CA PHE A 102 -8.04 -10.60 -2.65
C PHE A 102 -9.48 -10.48 -3.14
N GLN A 103 -9.70 -10.66 -4.45
CA GLN A 103 -11.06 -10.63 -5.02
C GLN A 103 -11.91 -11.80 -4.51
N ASP A 104 -11.28 -12.96 -4.32
CA ASP A 104 -11.89 -14.20 -3.83
C ASP A 104 -11.61 -14.44 -2.34
N TRP A 105 -11.52 -13.38 -1.52
CA TRP A 105 -11.06 -13.50 -0.12
C TRP A 105 -11.84 -14.52 0.73
N ALA A 106 -13.12 -14.75 0.41
CA ALA A 106 -14.03 -15.62 1.14
C ALA A 106 -13.99 -17.09 0.68
N SER A 107 -13.16 -17.42 -0.31
CA SER A 107 -13.07 -18.75 -0.95
C SER A 107 -11.85 -19.54 -0.53
#